data_AF-A0A924C8E8-F1
#
_entry.id   AF-A0A924C8E8-F1
#
_cell.length_a   1.000
_cell.length_b   1.000
_cell.length_c   1.000
_cell.angle_alpha   90.00
_cell.angle_beta   90.00
_cell.angle_gamma   90.00
#
_symmetry.space_group_name_H-M   'P 1'
#
loop_
_entity.id
_entity.type
_entity.pdbx_description
1 polymer ?
#
loop_
_entity_poly.entity_id
_entity_poly.type
_entity_poly.pdbx_seq_one_letter_code
_entity_poly.pdbx_strand_id
1 'polypeptide(L)'
;EYEGVATDLEERERLVADIGTKDAMILRNHGTLTVGKSVADCFIKLYFLERAGEAQVMALTAGPGGLYNPPQGTPEKAAGQGKYGLGMVAEKLAWPALLRKLDRIDPGFRD
;
A
#
# COMPACT_ATOMS: atom_id res chain seq x y z
N GLU A 1 11.54 5.95 -13.12
CA GLU A 1 12.70 6.32 -12.27
C GLU A 1 12.34 7.60 -11.53
N TYR A 2 13.09 8.03 -10.52
CA TYR A 2 12.82 9.33 -9.88
C TYR A 2 13.33 10.47 -10.77
N GLU A 3 12.45 11.37 -11.19
CA GLU A 3 12.77 12.44 -12.14
C GLU A 3 12.88 13.84 -11.50
N GLY A 4 12.69 13.97 -10.18
CA GLY A 4 12.78 15.23 -9.43
C GLY A 4 11.44 15.73 -8.88
N VAL A 5 11.36 17.03 -8.54
CA VAL A 5 10.11 17.66 -8.10
C VAL A 5 9.24 17.90 -9.33
N ALA A 6 8.07 17.27 -9.38
CA ALA A 6 7.15 17.20 -10.52
C ALA A 6 6.69 18.59 -11.02
N THR A 7 7.49 19.22 -11.89
CA THR A 7 7.12 20.40 -12.68
C THR A 7 6.80 20.07 -14.14
N ASP A 8 6.99 18.81 -14.54
CA ASP A 8 6.76 18.34 -15.89
C ASP A 8 5.41 17.62 -16.01
N LEU A 9 4.59 18.05 -16.97
CA LEU A 9 3.27 17.47 -17.23
C LEU A 9 3.37 16.10 -17.90
N GLU A 10 4.50 15.79 -18.56
CA GLU A 10 4.73 14.52 -19.24
C GLU A 10 4.83 13.33 -18.26
N GLU A 11 5.23 13.57 -17.01
CA GLU A 11 5.32 12.52 -15.98
C GLU A 11 3.96 11.86 -15.72
N ARG A 12 2.86 12.60 -15.90
CA ARG A 12 1.50 12.09 -15.65
C ARG A 12 1.14 10.93 -16.57
N GLU A 13 1.48 11.04 -17.86
CA GLU A 13 1.15 10.01 -18.84
C GLU A 13 1.93 8.72 -18.55
N ARG A 14 3.20 8.85 -18.14
CA ARG A 14 4.02 7.71 -17.71
C ARG A 14 3.46 7.05 -16.45
N LEU A 15 3.08 7.82 -15.43
CA LEU A 15 2.47 7.28 -14.21
C LEU A 15 1.17 6.52 -14.49
N VAL A 16 0.32 7.05 -15.38
CA VAL A 16 -0.92 6.38 -15.81
C VAL A 16 -0.60 5.08 -16.56
N ALA A 17 0.40 5.10 -17.45
CA ALA A 17 0.82 3.90 -18.17
C ALA A 17 1.40 2.82 -17.22
N ASP A 18 2.25 3.23 -16.28
CA ASP A 18 2.94 2.33 -15.35
C ASP A 18 2.00 1.69 -14.33
N ILE A 19 1.05 2.47 -13.77
CA ILE A 19 0.04 1.90 -12.86
C ILE A 19 -0.90 0.95 -13.61
N GLY A 20 -1.29 1.33 -14.83
CA GLY A 20 -2.22 0.59 -15.67
C GLY A 20 -3.51 0.24 -14.91
N THR A 21 -3.75 -1.05 -14.70
CA THR A 21 -4.94 -1.58 -14.01
C THR A 21 -4.70 -1.94 -12.54
N LYS A 22 -3.51 -1.64 -12.01
CA LYS A 22 -3.16 -1.89 -10.60
C LYS A 22 -3.65 -0.75 -9.71
N ASP A 23 -3.58 -0.97 -8.41
CA ASP A 23 -4.02 -0.01 -7.39
C ASP A 23 -2.90 0.42 -6.43
N ALA A 24 -1.66 -0.02 -6.69
CA ALA A 24 -0.48 0.33 -5.93
C ALA A 24 0.77 0.39 -6.83
N MET A 25 1.68 1.32 -6.52
CA MET A 25 2.97 1.49 -7.17
C MET A 25 4.08 1.73 -6.15
N ILE A 26 5.26 1.20 -6.45
CA ILE A 26 6.52 1.62 -5.84
C ILE A 26 7.19 2.57 -6.83
N LEU A 27 7.21 3.85 -6.50
CA LEU A 27 7.93 4.88 -7.24
C LEU A 27 9.40 4.79 -6.84
N ARG A 28 10.21 4.19 -7.73
CA ARG A 28 11.63 3.94 -7.48
C ARG A 28 12.34 5.22 -7.03
N ASN A 29 13.04 5.15 -5.90
CA ASN A 29 13.77 6.26 -5.28
C ASN A 29 12.89 7.43 -4.79
N HIS A 30 11.56 7.26 -4.70
CA HIS A 30 10.63 8.27 -4.21
C HIS A 30 9.78 7.74 -3.05
N GLY A 31 9.08 6.62 -3.23
CA GLY A 31 8.15 6.11 -2.23
C GLY A 31 7.03 5.27 -2.81
N THR A 32 5.87 5.32 -2.19
CA THR A 32 4.71 4.50 -2.51
C THR A 32 3.53 5.36 -2.94
N LEU A 33 2.69 4.81 -3.83
CA LEU A 33 1.45 5.43 -4.27
C LEU A 33 0.37 4.36 -4.33
N THR A 34 -0.84 4.68 -3.88
CA THR A 34 -2.01 3.79 -3.97
C THR A 34 -3.24 4.54 -4.40
N VAL A 35 -4.12 3.86 -5.12
CA VAL A 35 -5.43 4.37 -5.56
C VAL A 35 -6.55 3.41 -5.16
N GLY A 36 -7.77 3.92 -5.09
CA GLY A 36 -8.91 3.18 -4.58
C GLY A 36 -10.22 3.91 -4.82
N LYS A 37 -11.33 3.20 -4.62
CA LYS A 37 -12.68 3.75 -4.85
C LYS A 37 -13.14 4.69 -3.73
N SER A 38 -12.44 4.67 -2.60
CA SER A 38 -12.70 5.49 -1.42
C SER A 38 -11.38 5.77 -0.69
N VAL A 39 -11.37 6.78 0.18
CA VAL A 39 -10.20 7.08 1.03
C VAL A 39 -9.83 5.87 1.89
N ALA A 40 -10.82 5.12 2.39
CA ALA A 40 -10.61 3.90 3.16
C ALA A 40 -9.87 2.82 2.35
N ASP A 41 -10.28 2.61 1.09
CA ASP A 41 -9.65 1.65 0.17
C ASP A 41 -8.21 2.06 -0.18
N CYS A 42 -7.96 3.35 -0.45
CA CYS A 42 -6.60 3.86 -0.64
C CYS A 42 -5.74 3.62 0.61
N PHE A 43 -6.25 4.01 1.78
CA PHE A 43 -5.50 3.96 3.02
C PHE A 43 -5.10 2.54 3.40
N ILE A 44 -6.01 1.56 3.26
CA ILE A 44 -5.69 0.18 3.66
C ILE A 44 -4.59 -0.42 2.76
N LYS A 45 -4.61 -0.11 1.47
CA LYS A 45 -3.60 -0.57 0.51
C LYS A 45 -2.25 0.04 0.84
N LEU A 46 -2.24 1.35 1.11
CA LEU A 46 -1.04 2.06 1.51
C LEU A 46 -0.48 1.47 2.81
N TYR A 47 -1.34 1.25 3.81
CA TYR A 47 -0.96 0.64 5.08
C TYR A 47 -0.28 -0.73 4.88
N PHE A 48 -0.87 -1.62 4.09
CA PHE A 48 -0.29 -2.94 3.85
C PHE A 48 0.98 -2.89 3.00
N LEU A 49 1.07 -1.98 2.03
CA LEU A 49 2.28 -1.78 1.23
C LEU A 49 3.45 -1.32 2.11
N GLU A 50 3.21 -0.36 3.00
CA GLU A 50 4.21 0.11 3.97
C GLU A 50 4.63 -1.00 4.94
N ARG A 51 3.67 -1.77 5.48
CA ARG A 51 3.99 -2.93 6.35
C ARG A 51 4.78 -4.01 5.61
N ALA A 52 4.47 -4.25 4.34
CA ALA A 52 5.22 -5.20 3.52
C ALA A 52 6.66 -4.72 3.29
N GLY A 53 6.86 -3.44 2.99
CA GLY A 53 8.19 -2.84 2.87
C GLY A 53 8.99 -2.93 4.17
N GLU A 54 8.37 -2.58 5.29
CA GLU A 54 8.98 -2.69 6.62
C GLU A 54 9.39 -4.13 6.96
N ALA A 55 8.47 -5.09 6.74
CA ALA A 55 8.73 -6.51 6.95
C ALA A 55 9.86 -7.02 6.04
N GLN A 56 9.93 -6.57 4.80
CA GLN A 56 11.00 -6.93 3.88
C GLN A 56 12.35 -6.41 4.37
N VAL A 57 12.43 -5.15 4.80
CA VAL A 57 13.67 -4.57 5.34
C VAL A 57 14.11 -5.35 6.58
N MET A 58 13.20 -5.62 7.52
CA MET A 58 13.50 -6.44 8.71
C MET A 58 13.95 -7.86 8.35
N ALA A 59 13.28 -8.52 7.41
CA ALA A 59 13.65 -9.87 7.01
C ALA A 59 15.06 -9.90 6.38
N LEU A 60 15.40 -8.90 5.57
CA LEU A 60 16.71 -8.79 4.92
C LEU A 60 17.86 -8.58 5.91
N THR A 61 17.60 -8.12 7.14
CA THR A 61 18.66 -8.04 8.17
C THR A 61 19.15 -9.41 8.64
N ALA A 62 18.43 -10.49 8.35
CA ALA A 62 18.88 -11.86 8.63
C ALA A 62 20.07 -12.29 7.73
N GLY A 63 20.36 -11.54 6.67
CA GLY A 63 21.49 -11.78 5.78
C GLY A 63 21.25 -12.90 4.74
N PRO A 64 22.25 -13.14 3.87
CA PRO A 64 22.15 -14.14 2.81
C PRO A 64 21.85 -15.54 3.37
N GLY A 65 20.82 -16.20 2.84
CA GLY A 65 20.40 -17.53 3.28
C GLY A 65 19.54 -17.57 4.56
N GLY A 66 19.33 -16.42 5.23
CA GLY A 66 18.46 -16.30 6.39
C GLY A 66 16.97 -16.14 6.06
N LEU A 67 16.61 -16.07 4.78
CA LEU A 67 15.23 -15.91 4.32
C LEU A 67 14.59 -17.27 4.02
N TYR A 68 13.42 -17.50 4.60
CA TYR A 68 12.57 -18.64 4.26
C TYR A 68 11.52 -18.21 3.24
N ASN A 69 11.59 -18.80 2.04
CA ASN A 69 10.55 -18.59 1.04
C ASN A 69 9.36 -19.52 1.32
N PRO A 70 8.12 -19.01 1.28
CA PRO A 70 6.95 -19.86 1.43
C PRO A 70 6.90 -20.89 0.28
N PRO A 71 6.21 -22.02 0.48
CA PRO A 71 6.05 -23.03 -0.58
C PRO A 71 5.47 -22.42 -1.86
N GLN A 72 5.89 -22.94 -3.02
CA GLN A 72 5.39 -22.51 -4.32
C GLN A 72 3.86 -22.49 -4.35
N GLY A 73 3.25 -21.44 -4.90
CA GLY A 73 1.79 -21.29 -4.99
C GLY A 73 1.15 -20.64 -3.75
N THR A 74 1.86 -20.54 -2.63
CA THR A 74 1.32 -19.91 -1.40
C THR A 74 1.08 -18.41 -1.58
N PRO A 75 2.01 -17.61 -2.16
CA PRO A 75 1.77 -16.19 -2.40
C PRO A 75 0.57 -15.91 -3.32
N GLU A 76 0.40 -16.68 -4.39
CA GLU A 76 -0.70 -16.53 -5.35
C GLU A 76 -2.04 -16.86 -4.69
N LYS A 77 -2.08 -17.90 -3.86
CA LYS A 77 -3.27 -18.26 -3.07
C LYS A 77 -3.64 -17.14 -2.09
N ALA A 78 -2.66 -16.60 -1.36
CA ALA A 78 -2.87 -15.49 -0.43
C ALA A 78 -3.38 -14.23 -1.15
N ALA A 79 -2.80 -13.91 -2.32
CA ALA A 79 -3.26 -12.80 -3.16
C ALA A 79 -4.72 -12.99 -3.61
N GLY A 80 -5.10 -14.21 -4.00
CA GLY A 80 -6.48 -14.55 -4.35
C GLY A 80 -7.47 -14.37 -3.19
N GLN A 81 -7.07 -14.72 -1.96
CA GLN A 81 -7.90 -14.53 -0.75
C GLN A 81 -8.11 -13.05 -0.43
N GLY A 82 -7.09 -12.21 -0.61
CA GLY A 82 -7.18 -10.78 -0.35
C GLY A 82 -8.14 -10.05 -1.30
N LYS A 83 -8.26 -10.51 -2.55
CA LYS A 83 -8.98 -9.82 -3.64
C LYS A 83 -10.46 -9.52 -3.35
N TYR A 84 -11.15 -10.39 -2.61
CA TYR A 84 -12.61 -10.29 -2.42
C TYR A 84 -13.00 -9.68 -1.07
N GLY A 85 -12.09 -9.64 -0.10
CA GLY A 85 -12.40 -9.21 1.27
C GLY A 85 -11.83 -7.85 1.66
N LEU A 86 -10.70 -7.45 1.05
CA LEU A 86 -9.91 -6.34 1.57
C LEU A 86 -10.66 -5.01 1.57
N GLY A 87 -11.35 -4.67 0.47
CA GLY A 87 -12.13 -3.42 0.39
C GLY A 87 -13.28 -3.37 1.42
N MET A 88 -13.97 -4.49 1.63
CA MET A 88 -15.03 -4.56 2.64
C MET A 88 -14.47 -4.41 4.05
N VAL A 89 -13.36 -5.07 4.36
CA VAL A 89 -12.64 -4.92 5.64
C VAL A 89 -12.18 -3.48 5.83
N ALA A 90 -11.66 -2.84 4.77
CA ALA A 90 -11.22 -1.46 4.80
C ALA A 90 -12.36 -0.52 5.21
N GLU A 91 -13.48 -0.58 4.48
CA GLU A 91 -14.58 0.37 4.64
C GLU A 91 -15.42 0.10 5.89
N LYS A 92 -15.68 -1.17 6.22
CA LYS A 92 -16.62 -1.51 7.29
C LYS A 92 -15.95 -1.74 8.64
N LEU A 93 -14.67 -2.08 8.67
CA LEU A 93 -13.98 -2.47 9.91
C LEU A 93 -12.81 -1.53 10.23
N ALA A 94 -11.80 -1.49 9.35
CA ALA A 94 -10.54 -0.80 9.63
C ALA A 94 -10.72 0.73 9.67
N TRP A 95 -11.33 1.31 8.64
CA TRP A 95 -11.48 2.76 8.54
C TRP A 95 -12.33 3.36 9.67
N PRO A 96 -13.51 2.81 10.03
CA PRO A 96 -14.25 3.31 11.19
C PRO A 96 -13.46 3.18 12.50
N ALA A 97 -12.66 2.12 12.67
CA ALA A 97 -11.83 1.95 13.86
C ALA A 97 -10.70 2.98 13.93
N LEU A 98 -10.08 3.31 12.78
CA LEU A 98 -9.05 4.33 12.67
C LEU A 98 -9.62 5.72 12.96
N LEU A 99 -10.80 6.05 12.44
CA LEU A 99 -11.47 7.32 12.76
C LEU A 99 -11.78 7.42 14.25
N ARG A 100 -12.30 6.36 14.88
CA ARG A 100 -12.50 6.34 16.35
C ARG A 100 -11.20 6.53 17.12
N LYS A 101 -10.07 6.03 16.61
CA LYS A 101 -8.75 6.27 17.21
C LYS A 101 -8.35 7.72 17.05
N LEU A 102 -8.51 8.29 15.86
CA LEU A 102 -8.18 9.68 15.56
C LEU A 102 -8.98 10.65 16.43
N ASP A 103 -10.29 10.42 16.58
CA ASP A 103 -11.17 11.16 17.50
C ASP A 103 -10.64 11.24 18.94
N ARG A 104 -9.88 10.23 19.40
CA ARG A 104 -9.32 10.21 20.76
C ARG A 104 -7.97 10.90 20.87
N ILE A 105 -7.16 10.89 19.81
CA ILE A 105 -5.77 11.37 19.87
C ILE A 105 -5.61 12.77 19.31
N ASP A 106 -6.48 13.15 18.38
CA ASP A 106 -6.48 14.46 17.74
C ASP A 106 -7.87 14.69 17.11
N PRO A 107 -8.89 15.07 17.89
CA PRO A 107 -10.24 15.32 17.35
C PRO A 107 -10.32 16.53 16.40
N GLY A 108 -9.30 17.40 16.38
CA GLY A 108 -9.28 18.61 15.56
C GLY A 108 -9.24 18.35 14.05
N PHE A 109 -8.91 17.13 13.60
CA PHE A 109 -8.94 16.76 12.18
C PHE A 109 -10.32 16.86 11.50
N ARG A 110 -11.38 17.03 12.30
CA ARG A 110 -12.77 17.16 11.83
C ARG A 110 -13.18 18.60 11.51
N ASP A 111 -12.44 19.57 12.01
CA ASP A 111 -12.69 21.01 11.78
C ASP A 111 -12.09 21.45 10.44
#